data_AF-A0A517SV30-F1
#
_entry.id   AF-A0A517SV30-F1
#
_cell.length_a   1.000
_cell.length_b   1.000
_cell.length_c   1.000
_cell.angle_alpha   90.00
_cell.angle_beta   90.00
_cell.angle_gamma   90.00
#
_symmetry.space_group_name_H-M   'P 1'
#
loop_
_entity.id
_entity.type
_entity.pdbx_description
1 polymer ?
#
loop_
_entity_poly.entity_id
_entity_poly.type
_entity_poly.pdbx_seq_one_letter_code
_entity_poly.pdbx_strand_id
1 'polypeptide(L)'
;MKSLNERYHAAGTNVHETFADLIFCALVVLVLFVMMLAIEVSQRVRTSLAEVPEVPEVATEIPEVHEIKLLSAEEIKELSLEVMQQEKELQQLRRQMAAQADKVANQAAALDGEQRFTGATEPAAILVAYDYDRDRFLFIRQKEFERATTKRSGESIFEFNRRSTKELVELALATREQRYFSRSEAAALYSAFSGYQQINPTNTSYTISEETLGVTYSLGLSAYIAGDTDISDRHVEEVEAAIHSCLRSRPSKAKDMYPSVTVSVNTRTRTVDMNGVKLSARNFKDLLLAVGGRGVMLDFEGYEGKAPDWLKRQVLEPAGYIGKMPKLP
;
A
#
# COMPACT_ATOMS: atom_id res chain seq x y z
N MET A 1 40.29 -23.71 31.03
CA MET A 1 39.72 -22.62 30.20
C MET A 1 38.32 -23.03 29.78
N LYS A 2 37.28 -22.36 30.31
CA LYS A 2 35.88 -22.55 29.90
C LYS A 2 35.57 -21.59 28.75
N SER A 3 34.95 -22.09 27.69
CA SER A 3 34.72 -21.34 26.45
C SER A 3 33.61 -20.30 26.63
N LEU A 4 33.75 -19.18 25.90
CA LEU A 4 32.80 -18.07 25.86
C LEU A 4 31.39 -18.46 25.35
N ASN A 5 31.19 -19.69 24.90
CA ASN A 5 29.93 -20.18 24.35
C ASN A 5 28.89 -20.56 25.44
N GLU A 6 29.31 -20.85 26.67
CA GLU A 6 28.36 -21.18 27.76
C GLU A 6 27.67 -19.94 28.37
N ARG A 7 28.14 -18.72 28.09
CA ARG A 7 27.55 -17.49 28.66
C ARG A 7 26.37 -16.94 27.85
N TYR A 8 26.16 -17.37 26.61
CA TYR A 8 25.07 -16.83 25.77
C TYR A 8 23.73 -17.57 25.92
N HIS A 9 23.73 -18.81 26.41
CA HIS A 9 22.48 -19.55 26.61
C HIS A 9 21.76 -19.25 27.93
N ALA A 10 22.37 -18.48 28.84
CA ALA A 10 21.74 -18.08 30.10
C ALA A 10 21.02 -16.71 30.05
N ALA A 11 21.08 -15.99 28.92
CA ALA A 11 20.51 -14.63 28.80
C ALA A 11 19.21 -14.56 27.98
N GLY A 12 18.69 -15.68 27.48
CA GLY A 12 17.55 -15.72 26.55
C GLY A 12 16.15 -15.63 27.16
N THR A 13 16.01 -15.65 28.49
CA THR A 13 14.69 -15.69 29.15
C THR A 13 14.20 -14.33 29.67
N ASN A 14 15.09 -13.32 29.80
CA ASN A 14 14.71 -12.03 30.41
C ASN A 14 14.24 -10.96 29.41
N VAL A 15 14.40 -11.19 28.09
CA VAL A 15 14.04 -10.17 27.07
C VAL A 15 12.52 -10.13 26.84
N HIS A 16 11.83 -11.25 27.02
CA HIS A 16 10.37 -11.30 26.90
C HIS A 16 9.65 -10.70 28.13
N GLU A 17 10.20 -10.86 29.34
CA GLU A 17 9.68 -10.19 30.55
C GLU A 17 9.87 -8.67 30.48
N THR A 18 11.05 -8.21 30.05
CA THR A 18 11.32 -6.76 29.95
C THR A 18 10.51 -6.05 28.87
N PHE A 19 10.19 -6.72 27.76
CA PHE A 19 9.32 -6.16 26.72
C PHE A 19 7.85 -6.08 27.15
N ALA A 20 7.35 -7.10 27.86
CA ALA A 20 5.99 -7.12 28.39
C ALA A 20 5.79 -6.02 29.45
N ASP A 21 6.76 -5.83 30.35
CA ASP A 21 6.73 -4.75 31.35
C ASP A 21 6.73 -3.36 30.72
N LEU A 22 7.45 -3.17 29.60
CA LEU A 22 7.50 -1.89 28.91
C LEU A 22 6.17 -1.57 28.20
N ILE A 23 5.53 -2.57 27.59
CA ILE A 23 4.18 -2.42 27.02
C ILE A 23 3.16 -2.12 28.11
N PHE A 24 3.22 -2.84 29.24
CA PHE A 24 2.32 -2.62 30.37
C PHE A 24 2.49 -1.22 30.96
N CYS A 25 3.74 -0.77 31.13
CA CYS A 25 4.05 0.58 31.59
C CYS A 25 3.50 1.66 30.64
N ALA A 26 3.69 1.48 29.32
CA ALA A 26 3.16 2.41 28.32
C ALA A 26 1.62 2.45 28.32
N LEU A 27 0.96 1.31 28.50
CA LEU A 27 -0.50 1.21 28.60
C LEU A 27 -1.05 1.93 29.83
N VAL A 28 -0.40 1.77 30.98
CA VAL A 28 -0.79 2.46 32.22
C VAL A 28 -0.65 3.97 32.06
N VAL A 29 0.44 4.46 31.47
CA VAL A 29 0.63 5.90 31.20
C VAL A 29 -0.42 6.43 30.23
N LEU A 30 -0.75 5.67 29.18
CA LEU A 30 -1.81 6.04 28.22
C LEU A 30 -3.17 6.18 28.93
N VAL A 31 -3.52 5.22 29.79
CA VAL A 31 -4.79 5.25 30.54
C VAL A 31 -4.84 6.46 31.47
N LEU A 32 -3.75 6.78 32.18
CA LEU A 32 -3.65 7.96 33.03
C LEU A 32 -3.79 9.25 32.21
N PHE A 33 -3.20 9.30 31.02
CA PHE A 33 -3.29 10.46 30.12
C PHE A 33 -4.72 10.67 29.60
N VAL A 34 -5.39 9.59 29.17
CA VAL A 34 -6.80 9.63 28.75
C VAL A 34 -7.70 10.06 29.90
N MET A 35 -7.45 9.58 31.12
CA MET A 35 -8.18 10.02 32.30
C MET A 35 -7.98 11.51 32.60
N MET A 36 -6.75 12.01 32.48
CA MET A 36 -6.44 13.43 32.68
C MET A 36 -7.16 14.31 31.64
N LEU A 37 -7.14 13.91 30.36
CA LEU A 37 -7.89 14.57 29.30
C LEU A 37 -9.40 14.53 29.54
N ALA A 38 -9.94 13.40 29.98
CA ALA A 38 -11.36 13.29 30.29
C ALA A 38 -11.77 14.20 31.46
N ILE A 39 -10.91 14.35 32.47
CA ILE A 39 -11.14 15.29 33.57
C ILE A 39 -11.08 16.74 33.06
N GLU A 40 -10.08 17.09 32.24
CA GLU A 40 -9.95 18.46 31.70
C GLU A 40 -11.14 18.82 30.80
N VAL A 41 -11.58 17.92 29.93
CA VAL A 41 -12.77 18.11 29.09
C VAL A 41 -14.02 18.21 29.95
N SER A 42 -14.17 17.38 30.97
CA SER A 42 -15.32 17.44 31.89
C SER A 42 -15.35 18.74 32.69
N GLN A 43 -14.18 19.26 33.12
CA GLN A 43 -14.06 20.55 33.77
C GLN A 43 -14.39 21.70 32.82
N ARG A 44 -13.86 21.70 31.59
CA ARG A 44 -14.16 22.72 30.57
C ARG A 44 -15.64 22.75 30.19
N VAL A 45 -16.27 21.57 30.07
CA VAL A 45 -17.70 21.46 29.77
C VAL A 45 -18.54 21.96 30.96
N ARG A 46 -18.14 21.67 32.20
CA ARG A 46 -18.80 22.20 33.40
C ARG A 46 -18.62 23.71 33.56
N THR A 47 -17.46 24.28 33.26
CA THR A 47 -17.27 25.74 33.26
C THR A 47 -18.08 26.41 32.15
N SER A 48 -18.17 25.82 30.95
CA SER A 48 -19.02 26.36 29.88
C SER A 48 -20.52 26.22 30.15
N LEU A 49 -20.93 25.25 30.98
CA LEU A 49 -22.32 25.09 31.42
C LEU A 49 -22.68 25.94 32.64
N ALA A 50 -21.68 26.37 33.43
CA ALA A 50 -21.87 27.28 34.56
C ALA A 50 -21.93 28.77 34.13
N GLU A 51 -21.47 29.10 32.90
CA GLU A 51 -21.63 30.42 32.27
C GLU A 51 -22.94 30.52 31.47
N VAL A 52 -24.06 30.04 32.03
CA VAL A 52 -25.38 30.56 31.64
C VAL A 52 -25.66 31.73 32.58
N PRO A 53 -25.49 33.00 32.15
CA PRO A 53 -25.87 34.11 32.98
C PRO A 53 -27.39 34.08 33.16
N GLU A 54 -27.83 33.76 34.38
CA GLU A 54 -29.12 34.19 34.90
C GLU A 54 -29.22 35.69 34.66
N VAL A 55 -30.26 36.12 33.95
CA VAL A 55 -30.57 37.54 33.73
C VAL A 55 -30.80 38.21 35.08
N PRO A 56 -29.95 39.14 35.53
CA PRO A 56 -30.29 40.00 36.64
C PRO A 56 -30.86 41.30 36.06
N GLU A 57 -32.02 41.66 36.57
CA GLU A 57 -32.66 42.94 36.31
C GLU A 57 -31.69 44.10 36.56
N VAL A 58 -31.73 45.05 35.63
CA VAL A 58 -31.34 46.46 35.70
C VAL A 58 -30.89 46.94 37.10
N ALA A 59 -29.61 47.25 37.21
CA ALA A 59 -29.14 48.37 38.04
C ALA A 59 -27.90 49.01 37.38
N THR A 60 -28.06 50.28 37.07
CA THR A 60 -27.07 51.28 36.69
C THR A 60 -25.76 51.17 37.46
N GLU A 61 -24.63 51.16 36.75
CA GLU A 61 -23.49 52.05 37.03
C GLU A 61 -22.48 52.00 35.86
N ILE A 62 -22.03 53.19 35.48
CA ILE A 62 -21.22 53.53 34.30
C ILE A 62 -19.74 53.28 34.62
N PRO A 63 -18.98 52.55 33.78
CA PRO A 63 -17.54 52.75 33.68
C PRO A 63 -17.21 53.56 32.42
N GLU A 64 -16.29 54.49 32.60
CA GLU A 64 -15.89 55.55 31.69
C GLU A 64 -15.60 55.08 30.25
N VAL A 65 -16.25 55.77 29.32
CA VAL A 65 -15.96 55.73 27.89
C VAL A 65 -14.53 56.23 27.69
N HIS A 66 -13.57 55.33 27.60
CA HIS A 66 -12.34 55.62 26.86
C HIS A 66 -12.75 55.95 25.42
N GLU A 67 -12.33 57.15 25.00
CA GLU A 67 -12.65 57.80 23.72
C GLU A 67 -12.93 56.81 22.60
N ILE A 68 -14.21 56.62 22.28
CA ILE A 68 -14.61 56.10 20.99
C ILE A 68 -14.18 57.19 20.00
N LYS A 69 -13.00 57.04 19.40
CA LYS A 69 -12.65 57.73 18.16
C LYS A 69 -13.81 57.48 17.21
N LEU A 70 -14.66 58.50 17.05
CA LEU A 70 -15.72 58.51 16.05
C LEU A 70 -15.02 58.38 14.70
N LEU A 71 -14.96 57.16 14.18
CA LEU A 71 -14.49 56.90 12.82
C LEU A 71 -15.24 57.87 11.91
N SER A 72 -14.48 58.63 11.13
CA SER A 72 -15.04 59.56 10.16
C SER A 72 -15.95 58.78 9.19
N ALA A 73 -16.94 59.45 8.60
CA ALA A 73 -17.84 58.82 7.64
C ALA A 73 -17.08 58.19 6.45
N GLU A 74 -15.86 58.66 6.18
CA GLU A 74 -14.94 58.11 5.17
C GLU A 74 -14.28 56.81 5.65
N GLU A 75 -13.77 56.74 6.88
CA GLU A 75 -13.22 55.51 7.48
C GLU A 75 -14.28 54.41 7.63
N ILE A 76 -15.52 54.76 7.97
CA ILE A 76 -16.64 53.80 8.02
C ILE A 76 -16.95 53.25 6.62
N LYS A 77 -16.88 54.09 5.59
CA LYS A 77 -17.14 53.69 4.21
C LYS A 77 -16.03 52.78 3.67
N GLU A 78 -14.77 53.10 3.97
CA GLU A 78 -13.60 52.30 3.60
C GLU A 78 -13.61 50.94 4.30
N LEU A 79 -13.89 50.92 5.61
CA LEU A 79 -14.03 49.67 6.38
C LEU A 79 -15.19 48.81 5.87
N SER A 80 -16.33 49.42 5.48
CA SER A 80 -17.45 48.67 4.90
C SER A 80 -17.09 48.01 3.56
N LEU A 81 -16.22 48.66 2.79
CA LEU A 81 -15.79 48.19 1.48
C LEU A 81 -14.78 47.03 1.63
N GLU A 82 -13.89 47.12 2.63
CA GLU A 82 -12.97 46.06 3.00
C GLU A 82 -13.72 44.83 3.55
N VAL A 83 -14.72 45.02 4.43
CA VAL A 83 -15.57 43.93 4.93
C VAL A 83 -16.35 43.28 3.77
N MET A 84 -16.89 44.05 2.84
CA MET A 84 -17.54 43.50 1.64
C MET A 84 -16.58 42.68 0.76
N GLN A 85 -15.33 43.12 0.61
CA GLN A 85 -14.30 42.36 -0.11
C GLN A 85 -13.95 41.06 0.61
N GLN A 86 -13.74 41.13 1.93
CA GLN A 86 -13.47 39.95 2.76
C GLN A 86 -14.64 38.96 2.73
N GLU A 87 -15.89 39.42 2.78
CA GLU A 87 -17.07 38.55 2.65
C GLU A 87 -17.09 37.85 1.28
N LYS A 88 -16.76 38.58 0.21
CA LYS A 88 -16.72 38.02 -1.15
C LYS A 88 -15.62 36.97 -1.30
N GLU A 89 -14.44 37.22 -0.74
CA GLU A 89 -13.34 36.25 -0.70
C GLU A 89 -13.70 35.01 0.12
N LEU A 90 -14.29 35.19 1.31
CA LEU A 90 -14.80 34.10 2.14
C LEU A 90 -15.86 33.27 1.41
N GLN A 91 -16.73 33.91 0.65
CA GLN A 91 -17.76 33.22 -0.12
C GLN A 91 -17.17 32.42 -1.29
N GLN A 92 -16.13 32.96 -1.96
CA GLN A 92 -15.38 32.23 -2.98
C GLN A 92 -14.63 31.04 -2.38
N LEU A 93 -13.95 31.24 -1.25
CA LEU A 93 -13.23 30.19 -0.53
C LEU A 93 -14.18 29.07 -0.09
N ARG A 94 -15.36 29.41 0.45
CA ARG A 94 -16.40 28.44 0.82
C ARG A 94 -16.90 27.64 -0.38
N ARG A 95 -17.09 28.27 -1.54
CA ARG A 95 -17.48 27.56 -2.79
C ARG A 95 -16.39 26.62 -3.28
N GLN A 96 -15.12 27.04 -3.21
CA GLN A 96 -13.99 26.19 -3.55
C GLN A 96 -13.87 24.99 -2.60
N MET A 97 -14.02 25.22 -1.29
CA MET A 97 -14.01 24.14 -0.30
C MET A 97 -15.18 23.18 -0.48
N ALA A 98 -16.38 23.66 -0.78
CA ALA A 98 -17.54 22.80 -1.07
C ALA A 98 -17.30 21.94 -2.32
N ALA A 99 -16.82 22.53 -3.41
CA ALA A 99 -16.49 21.79 -4.63
C ALA A 99 -15.36 20.76 -4.41
N GLN A 100 -14.38 21.09 -3.57
CA GLN A 100 -13.31 20.17 -3.19
C GLN A 100 -13.81 19.05 -2.28
N ALA A 101 -14.71 19.35 -1.34
CA ALA A 101 -15.35 18.36 -0.48
C ALA A 101 -16.19 17.37 -1.28
N ASP A 102 -17.00 17.87 -2.23
CA ASP A 102 -17.80 17.02 -3.13
C ASP A 102 -16.90 16.15 -4.03
N LYS A 103 -15.80 16.70 -4.55
CA LYS A 103 -14.81 15.93 -5.30
C LYS A 103 -14.19 14.81 -4.46
N VAL A 104 -13.77 15.12 -3.23
CA VAL A 104 -13.20 14.13 -2.31
C VAL A 104 -14.25 13.07 -1.92
N ALA A 105 -15.49 13.47 -1.67
CA ALA A 105 -16.57 12.55 -1.33
C ALA A 105 -16.91 11.59 -2.48
N ASN A 106 -16.96 12.09 -3.72
CA ASN A 106 -17.18 11.26 -4.91
C ASN A 106 -16.02 10.31 -5.19
N GLN A 107 -14.77 10.79 -5.03
CA GLN A 107 -13.58 9.93 -5.12
C GLN A 107 -13.59 8.86 -4.02
N ALA A 108 -13.93 9.23 -2.79
CA ALA A 108 -14.04 8.30 -1.67
C ALA A 108 -15.15 7.27 -1.87
N ALA A 109 -16.31 7.64 -2.43
CA ALA A 109 -17.40 6.70 -2.72
C ALA A 109 -17.06 5.72 -3.85
N ALA A 110 -16.37 6.17 -4.89
CA ALA A 110 -15.86 5.30 -5.95
C ALA A 110 -14.79 4.32 -5.41
N LEU A 111 -13.88 4.82 -4.56
CA LEU A 111 -12.88 4.01 -3.87
C LEU A 111 -13.49 3.07 -2.82
N ASP A 112 -14.55 3.45 -2.11
CA ASP A 112 -15.22 2.62 -1.10
C ASP A 112 -15.99 1.46 -1.75
N GLY A 113 -16.60 1.69 -2.92
CA GLY A 113 -17.17 0.62 -3.75
C GLY A 113 -16.14 -0.43 -4.19
N GLU A 114 -14.90 0.01 -4.40
CA GLU A 114 -13.75 -0.81 -4.80
C GLU A 114 -13.05 -1.49 -3.61
N GLN A 115 -12.88 -0.77 -2.49
CA GLN A 115 -12.26 -1.23 -1.24
C GLN A 115 -13.06 -2.32 -0.53
N ARG A 116 -14.39 -2.30 -0.64
CA ARG A 116 -15.28 -3.28 0.03
C ARG A 116 -15.00 -4.74 -0.35
N PHE A 117 -14.27 -4.99 -1.42
CA PHE A 117 -13.96 -6.35 -1.87
C PHE A 117 -12.48 -6.76 -1.73
N THR A 118 -11.50 -5.83 -1.77
CA THR A 118 -10.07 -6.20 -1.73
C THR A 118 -9.11 -5.39 -0.84
N GLY A 119 -9.52 -4.28 -0.23
CA GLY A 119 -8.63 -3.51 0.67
C GLY A 119 -7.35 -2.92 0.05
N ALA A 120 -6.95 -3.34 -1.17
CA ALA A 120 -5.81 -2.85 -1.91
C ALA A 120 -6.25 -1.87 -3.00
N THR A 121 -5.71 -0.65 -2.96
CA THR A 121 -6.06 0.44 -3.89
C THR A 121 -5.30 0.36 -5.22
N GLU A 122 -4.17 -0.35 -5.25
CA GLU A 122 -3.27 -0.37 -6.40
C GLU A 122 -3.69 -1.40 -7.47
N PRO A 123 -3.53 -1.09 -8.76
CA PRO A 123 -3.69 -2.04 -9.85
C PRO A 123 -2.88 -3.32 -9.62
N ALA A 124 -3.39 -4.45 -10.08
CA ALA A 124 -2.64 -5.70 -10.00
C ALA A 124 -1.43 -5.64 -10.93
N ALA A 125 -0.24 -5.95 -10.41
CA ALA A 125 0.98 -5.98 -11.18
C ALA A 125 1.84 -7.17 -10.77
N ILE A 126 2.65 -7.68 -11.70
CA ILE A 126 3.65 -8.70 -11.42
C ILE A 126 5.05 -8.10 -11.49
N LEU A 127 5.86 -8.37 -10.47
CA LEU A 127 7.23 -7.90 -10.40
C LEU A 127 8.19 -8.91 -11.03
N VAL A 128 8.95 -8.45 -12.02
CA VAL A 128 9.90 -9.27 -12.77
C VAL A 128 11.28 -8.64 -12.75
N ALA A 129 12.30 -9.49 -12.85
CA ALA A 129 13.64 -9.09 -13.22
C ALA A 129 14.14 -9.92 -14.39
N TYR A 130 15.10 -9.37 -15.12
CA TYR A 130 15.72 -10.03 -16.25
C TYR A 130 17.23 -10.14 -16.00
N ASP A 131 17.72 -11.37 -15.99
CA ASP A 131 19.14 -11.69 -15.91
C ASP A 131 19.70 -11.64 -17.35
N TYR A 132 20.32 -10.52 -17.71
CA TYR A 132 20.86 -10.28 -19.06
C TYR A 132 22.06 -11.17 -19.39
N ASP A 133 22.81 -11.63 -18.40
CA ASP A 133 23.91 -12.58 -18.64
C ASP A 133 23.39 -13.97 -19.04
N ARG A 134 22.17 -14.31 -18.61
CA ARG A 134 21.55 -15.62 -18.87
C ARG A 134 20.44 -15.61 -19.90
N ASP A 135 19.95 -14.44 -20.32
CA ASP A 135 18.72 -14.26 -21.10
C ASP A 135 17.54 -15.02 -20.46
N ARG A 136 17.28 -14.73 -19.18
CA ARG A 136 16.25 -15.39 -18.38
C ARG A 136 15.49 -14.43 -17.48
N PHE A 137 14.23 -14.75 -17.24
CA PHE A 137 13.33 -14.03 -16.35
C PHE A 137 13.26 -14.68 -14.96
N LEU A 138 13.05 -13.84 -13.96
CA LEU A 138 12.81 -14.23 -12.58
C LEU A 138 11.61 -13.44 -12.05
N PHE A 139 10.80 -14.08 -11.21
CA PHE A 139 9.65 -13.46 -10.55
C PHE A 139 10.06 -13.03 -9.15
N ILE A 140 9.99 -11.73 -8.89
CA ILE A 140 10.53 -11.14 -7.67
C ILE A 140 9.40 -10.98 -6.68
N ARG A 141 9.63 -11.39 -5.43
CA ARG A 141 8.61 -11.27 -4.39
C ARG A 141 8.32 -9.80 -4.10
N GLN A 142 7.06 -9.40 -4.29
CA GLN A 142 6.64 -8.01 -4.25
C GLN A 142 6.87 -7.39 -2.87
N LYS A 143 6.49 -8.09 -1.80
CA LYS A 143 6.57 -7.59 -0.42
C LYS A 143 8.00 -7.28 0.01
N GLU A 144 8.95 -8.15 -0.31
CA GLU A 144 10.36 -7.95 -0.03
C GLU A 144 10.95 -6.78 -0.85
N PHE A 145 10.50 -6.63 -2.10
CA PHE A 145 10.90 -5.50 -2.94
C PHE A 145 10.36 -4.18 -2.40
N GLU A 146 9.07 -4.09 -2.08
CA GLU A 146 8.45 -2.91 -1.48
C GLU A 146 9.12 -2.53 -0.16
N ARG A 147 9.45 -3.53 0.68
CA ARG A 147 10.19 -3.29 1.93
C ARG A 147 11.55 -2.66 1.65
N ALA A 148 12.25 -3.08 0.61
CA ALA A 148 13.54 -2.54 0.24
C ALA A 148 13.44 -1.12 -0.34
N THR A 149 12.43 -0.86 -1.18
CA THR A 149 12.29 0.40 -1.93
C THR A 149 11.45 1.47 -1.23
N THR A 150 10.70 1.13 -0.19
CA THR A 150 9.89 2.08 0.57
C THR A 150 10.68 2.68 1.72
N LYS A 151 10.71 4.01 1.79
CA LYS A 151 11.36 4.76 2.87
C LYS A 151 10.54 4.65 4.16
N ARG A 152 11.19 4.35 5.28
CA ARG A 152 10.52 4.26 6.59
C ARG A 152 10.33 5.65 7.21
N SER A 153 9.31 5.79 8.05
CA SER A 153 9.10 7.03 8.81
C SER A 153 10.31 7.33 9.69
N GLY A 154 10.80 8.56 9.66
CA GLY A 154 11.98 9.01 10.42
C GLY A 154 13.33 8.58 9.84
N GLU A 155 13.36 7.81 8.75
CA GLU A 155 14.61 7.38 8.11
C GLU A 155 15.27 8.54 7.35
N SER A 156 16.58 8.75 7.51
CA SER A 156 17.31 9.72 6.68
C SER A 156 17.51 9.19 5.26
N ILE A 157 17.82 10.07 4.29
CA ILE A 157 18.07 9.65 2.89
C ILE A 157 19.26 8.68 2.82
N PHE A 158 20.32 8.96 3.59
CA PHE A 158 21.51 8.11 3.61
C PHE A 158 21.22 6.72 4.20
N GLU A 159 20.47 6.65 5.31
CA GLU A 159 20.07 5.38 5.91
C GLU A 159 19.17 4.57 4.98
N PHE A 160 18.20 5.24 4.34
CA PHE A 160 17.32 4.65 3.35
C PHE A 160 18.13 4.04 2.20
N ASN A 161 19.04 4.80 1.59
CA ASN A 161 19.86 4.29 0.48
C ASN A 161 20.71 3.09 0.91
N ARG A 162 21.38 3.18 2.06
CA ARG A 162 22.21 2.08 2.58
C ARG A 162 21.39 0.81 2.84
N ARG A 163 20.21 0.95 3.45
CA ARG A 163 19.31 -0.18 3.73
C ARG A 163 18.71 -0.75 2.44
N SER A 164 18.23 0.11 1.55
CA SER A 164 17.63 -0.26 0.26
C SER A 164 18.63 -1.07 -0.56
N THR A 165 19.88 -0.60 -0.72
CA THR A 165 20.94 -1.36 -1.39
C THR A 165 21.16 -2.73 -0.74
N LYS A 166 21.29 -2.78 0.60
CA LYS A 166 21.49 -4.05 1.30
C LYS A 166 20.33 -5.03 1.09
N GLU A 167 19.09 -4.57 1.28
CA GLU A 167 17.90 -5.41 1.13
C GLU A 167 17.68 -5.85 -0.33
N LEU A 168 17.99 -5.00 -1.31
CA LEU A 168 17.94 -5.36 -2.74
C LEU A 168 18.99 -6.41 -3.11
N VAL A 169 20.21 -6.33 -2.57
CA VAL A 169 21.24 -7.36 -2.77
C VAL A 169 20.84 -8.68 -2.13
N GLU A 170 20.31 -8.66 -0.90
CA GLU A 170 19.78 -9.85 -0.23
C GLU A 170 18.63 -10.48 -1.04
N LEU A 171 17.72 -9.66 -1.56
CA LEU A 171 16.63 -10.09 -2.44
C LEU A 171 17.16 -10.68 -3.75
N ALA A 172 18.16 -10.07 -4.38
CA ALA A 172 18.79 -10.58 -5.60
C ALA A 172 19.40 -11.97 -5.36
N LEU A 173 20.15 -12.14 -4.27
CA LEU A 173 20.75 -13.42 -3.89
C LEU A 173 19.70 -14.50 -3.64
N ALA A 174 18.65 -14.19 -2.88
CA ALA A 174 17.54 -15.12 -2.65
C ALA A 174 16.79 -15.46 -3.95
N THR A 175 16.67 -14.49 -4.87
CA THR A 175 16.01 -14.68 -6.16
C THR A 175 16.82 -15.60 -7.08
N ARG A 176 18.15 -15.54 -7.05
CA ARG A 176 19.02 -16.42 -7.84
C ARG A 176 18.84 -17.91 -7.55
N GLU A 177 18.32 -18.26 -6.38
CA GLU A 177 18.00 -19.64 -5.99
C GLU A 177 16.66 -20.14 -6.56
N GLN A 178 15.88 -19.25 -7.19
CA GLN A 178 14.62 -19.60 -7.85
C GLN A 178 14.87 -20.24 -9.22
N ARG A 179 13.80 -20.72 -9.85
CA ARG A 179 13.84 -21.17 -11.24
C ARG A 179 13.94 -19.96 -12.17
N TYR A 180 14.86 -20.03 -13.12
CA TYR A 180 14.93 -19.16 -14.27
C TYR A 180 13.90 -19.55 -15.32
N PHE A 181 13.20 -18.57 -15.88
CA PHE A 181 12.21 -18.77 -16.94
C PHE A 181 12.77 -18.25 -18.27
N SER A 182 12.61 -19.04 -19.33
CA SER A 182 12.85 -18.55 -20.68
C SER A 182 11.87 -17.44 -21.05
N ARG A 183 12.23 -16.63 -22.07
CA ARG A 183 11.34 -15.59 -22.60
C ARG A 183 9.97 -16.13 -23.03
N SER A 184 9.94 -17.31 -23.64
CA SER A 184 8.69 -17.99 -24.04
C SER A 184 7.85 -18.41 -22.84
N GLU A 185 8.47 -18.93 -21.77
CA GLU A 185 7.75 -19.28 -20.54
C GLU A 185 7.22 -18.04 -19.82
N ALA A 186 8.03 -16.98 -19.72
CA ALA A 186 7.61 -15.72 -19.10
C ALA A 186 6.43 -15.08 -19.84
N ALA A 187 6.48 -15.05 -21.18
CA ALA A 187 5.39 -14.56 -22.01
C ALA A 187 4.13 -15.44 -21.92
N ALA A 188 4.29 -16.77 -21.87
CA ALA A 188 3.19 -17.71 -21.66
C ALA A 188 2.54 -17.51 -20.28
N LEU A 189 3.34 -17.33 -19.23
CA LEU A 189 2.82 -17.06 -17.89
C LEU A 189 2.09 -15.71 -17.84
N TYR A 190 2.66 -14.66 -18.43
CA TYR A 190 2.03 -13.34 -18.47
C TYR A 190 0.71 -13.35 -19.25
N SER A 191 0.67 -14.04 -20.40
CA SER A 191 -0.55 -14.16 -21.20
C SER A 191 -1.61 -15.09 -20.60
N ALA A 192 -1.30 -15.82 -19.54
CA ALA A 192 -2.27 -16.64 -18.82
C ALA A 192 -3.26 -15.80 -18.00
N PHE A 193 -2.89 -14.55 -17.65
CA PHE A 193 -3.73 -13.67 -16.87
C PHE A 193 -4.78 -12.99 -17.76
N SER A 194 -6.02 -12.98 -17.29
CA SER A 194 -7.11 -12.26 -17.95
C SER A 194 -6.98 -10.75 -17.77
N GLY A 195 -7.55 -10.00 -18.72
CA GLY A 195 -7.81 -8.58 -18.50
C GLY A 195 -8.92 -8.39 -17.46
N TYR A 196 -8.94 -7.23 -16.82
CA TYR A 196 -9.91 -6.90 -15.78
C TYR A 196 -10.43 -5.48 -15.92
N GLN A 197 -11.58 -5.22 -15.32
CA GLN A 197 -12.20 -3.90 -15.29
C GLN A 197 -11.64 -3.10 -14.11
N GLN A 198 -11.09 -1.92 -14.37
CA GLN A 198 -10.60 -1.00 -13.35
C GLN A 198 -11.52 0.22 -13.27
N ILE A 199 -11.97 0.54 -12.06
CA ILE A 199 -12.73 1.77 -11.79
C ILE A 199 -11.72 2.89 -11.58
N ASN A 200 -11.71 3.87 -12.47
CA ASN A 200 -10.89 5.06 -12.35
C ASN A 200 -11.74 6.24 -11.88
N PRO A 201 -11.50 6.80 -10.69
CA PRO A 201 -12.25 7.95 -10.21
C PRO A 201 -11.98 9.18 -11.08
N THR A 202 -13.00 9.98 -11.32
CA THR A 202 -12.92 11.27 -12.01
C THR A 202 -13.28 12.40 -11.05
N ASN A 203 -13.26 13.65 -11.51
CA ASN A 203 -13.63 14.79 -10.67
C ASN A 203 -15.11 14.78 -10.24
N THR A 204 -16.00 14.15 -11.02
CA THR A 204 -17.46 14.21 -10.82
C THR A 204 -18.14 12.84 -10.75
N SER A 205 -17.44 11.76 -11.11
CA SER A 205 -17.97 10.39 -11.19
C SER A 205 -16.81 9.37 -11.25
N TYR A 206 -16.98 8.26 -11.95
CA TYR A 206 -15.93 7.29 -12.26
C TYR A 206 -16.03 6.83 -13.72
N THR A 207 -14.95 6.25 -14.22
CA THR A 207 -14.90 5.56 -15.52
C THR A 207 -14.45 4.12 -15.30
N ILE A 208 -14.84 3.21 -16.18
CA ILE A 208 -14.36 1.83 -16.16
C ILE A 208 -13.44 1.65 -17.38
N SER A 209 -12.16 1.35 -17.15
CA SER A 209 -11.23 0.94 -18.21
C SER A 209 -11.02 -0.56 -18.17
N GLU A 210 -10.74 -1.15 -19.34
CA GLU A 210 -10.20 -2.51 -19.40
C GLU A 210 -8.68 -2.42 -19.24
N GLU A 211 -8.17 -3.08 -18.21
CA GLU A 211 -6.75 -3.12 -17.86
C GLU A 211 -6.22 -4.54 -17.96
N THR A 212 -4.90 -4.64 -18.02
CA THR A 212 -4.16 -5.89 -18.04
C THR A 212 -3.28 -5.96 -16.80
N LEU A 213 -2.84 -7.16 -16.40
CA LEU A 213 -1.88 -7.27 -15.30
C LEU A 213 -0.66 -6.38 -15.59
N GLY A 214 -0.37 -5.42 -14.72
CA GLY A 214 0.78 -4.55 -14.87
C GLY A 214 2.09 -5.32 -14.74
N VAL A 215 3.19 -4.75 -15.23
CA VAL A 215 4.53 -5.30 -14.98
C VAL A 215 5.41 -4.25 -14.35
N THR A 216 5.91 -4.57 -13.17
CA THR A 216 6.89 -3.76 -12.46
C THR A 216 8.25 -4.41 -12.62
N TYR A 217 9.30 -3.61 -12.73
CA TYR A 217 10.69 -4.10 -12.76
C TYR A 217 11.64 -3.07 -12.17
N SER A 218 12.85 -3.52 -11.83
CA SER A 218 13.93 -2.65 -11.35
C SER A 218 15.22 -2.99 -12.09
N LEU A 219 15.80 -1.97 -12.72
CA LEU A 219 17.08 -2.07 -13.42
C LEU A 219 18.21 -2.40 -12.43
N GLY A 220 18.24 -1.73 -11.28
CA GLY A 220 19.23 -2.00 -10.23
C GLY A 220 19.12 -3.41 -9.65
N LEU A 221 17.90 -3.93 -9.46
CA LEU A 221 17.72 -5.31 -9.02
C LEU A 221 18.20 -6.31 -10.09
N SER A 222 17.94 -6.02 -11.37
CA SER A 222 18.41 -6.83 -12.49
C SER A 222 19.95 -6.87 -12.54
N ALA A 223 20.62 -5.73 -12.30
CA ALA A 223 22.08 -5.67 -12.16
C ALA A 223 22.60 -6.55 -11.01
N TYR A 224 22.03 -6.42 -9.81
CA TYR A 224 22.42 -7.26 -8.67
C TYR A 224 22.18 -8.75 -8.93
N ILE A 225 21.16 -9.10 -9.70
CA ILE A 225 20.87 -10.49 -10.13
C ILE A 225 21.89 -10.98 -11.16
N ALA A 226 22.36 -10.15 -12.07
CA ALA A 226 23.43 -10.51 -13.00
C ALA A 226 24.78 -10.65 -12.29
N GLY A 227 25.06 -9.80 -11.30
CA GLY A 227 26.34 -9.81 -10.57
C GLY A 227 26.96 -8.44 -10.42
N ASP A 228 26.33 -7.44 -11.03
CA ASP A 228 26.86 -6.10 -11.14
C ASP A 228 26.36 -5.23 -10.00
N THR A 229 27.15 -4.20 -9.67
CA THR A 229 26.78 -3.16 -8.72
C THR A 229 26.04 -2.00 -9.37
N ASP A 230 26.11 -1.90 -10.70
CA ASP A 230 25.49 -0.86 -11.51
C ASP A 230 25.15 -1.43 -12.90
N ILE A 231 24.24 -0.79 -13.62
CA ILE A 231 23.77 -1.24 -14.94
C ILE A 231 24.29 -0.31 -16.04
N SER A 232 24.88 -0.89 -17.08
CA SER A 232 25.29 -0.10 -18.27
C SER A 232 24.08 0.28 -19.13
N ASP A 233 24.15 1.39 -19.86
CA ASP A 233 23.08 1.84 -20.78
C ASP A 233 22.65 0.73 -21.76
N ARG A 234 23.62 -0.04 -22.28
CA ARG A 234 23.36 -1.20 -23.13
C ARG A 234 22.50 -2.26 -22.42
N HIS A 235 22.81 -2.58 -21.17
CA HIS A 235 22.06 -3.58 -20.40
C HIS A 235 20.68 -3.04 -19.98
N VAL A 236 20.53 -1.72 -19.76
CA VAL A 236 19.22 -1.09 -19.57
C VAL A 236 18.33 -1.35 -20.78
N GLU A 237 18.81 -1.02 -21.99
CA GLU A 237 18.07 -1.26 -23.22
C GLU A 237 17.71 -2.74 -23.40
N GLU A 238 18.62 -3.66 -23.05
CA GLU A 238 18.38 -5.10 -23.14
C GLU A 238 17.27 -5.56 -22.19
N VAL A 239 17.31 -5.13 -20.92
CA VAL A 239 16.29 -5.46 -19.90
C VAL A 239 14.93 -4.92 -20.34
N GLU A 240 14.84 -3.66 -20.75
CA GLU A 240 13.59 -3.04 -21.17
C GLU A 240 13.01 -3.71 -22.42
N ALA A 241 13.86 -3.98 -23.41
CA ALA A 241 13.46 -4.69 -24.62
C ALA A 241 12.95 -6.10 -24.31
N ALA A 242 13.62 -6.83 -23.41
CA ALA A 242 13.20 -8.16 -22.98
C ALA A 242 11.84 -8.11 -22.30
N ILE A 243 11.64 -7.22 -21.31
CA ILE A 243 10.38 -7.08 -20.58
C ILE A 243 9.25 -6.68 -21.52
N HIS A 244 9.42 -5.63 -22.32
CA HIS A 244 8.40 -5.18 -23.27
C HIS A 244 8.06 -6.23 -24.33
N SER A 245 8.99 -7.12 -24.69
CA SER A 245 8.71 -8.22 -25.62
C SER A 245 7.70 -9.23 -25.04
N CYS A 246 7.69 -9.44 -23.72
CA CYS A 246 6.74 -10.34 -23.04
C CYS A 246 5.33 -9.74 -22.92
N LEU A 247 5.19 -8.41 -22.98
CA LEU A 247 3.90 -7.70 -22.79
C LEU A 247 3.03 -7.61 -24.03
N ARG A 248 3.47 -8.13 -25.19
CA ARG A 248 2.77 -7.92 -26.47
C ARG A 248 1.49 -8.73 -26.64
N SER A 249 1.17 -9.60 -25.69
CA SER A 249 -0.03 -10.45 -25.74
C SER A 249 -1.27 -9.63 -25.35
N ARG A 250 -2.24 -9.51 -26.25
CA ARG A 250 -3.54 -8.92 -25.92
C ARG A 250 -4.33 -9.88 -25.03
N PRO A 251 -4.77 -9.47 -23.83
CA PRO A 251 -5.62 -10.32 -23.02
C PRO A 251 -6.98 -10.53 -23.68
N SER A 252 -7.66 -11.60 -23.26
CA SER A 252 -9.08 -11.79 -23.51
C SER A 252 -9.89 -10.64 -22.89
N LYS A 253 -11.06 -10.34 -23.48
CA LYS A 253 -11.99 -9.32 -22.96
C LYS A 253 -12.17 -9.40 -21.45
N ALA A 254 -12.04 -8.25 -20.78
CA ALA A 254 -12.22 -8.13 -19.34
C ALA A 254 -13.69 -8.36 -18.96
N LYS A 255 -13.95 -9.42 -18.19
CA LYS A 255 -15.29 -9.71 -17.66
C LYS A 255 -15.42 -9.41 -16.17
N ASP A 256 -14.29 -9.45 -15.45
CA ASP A 256 -14.24 -9.40 -14.00
C ASP A 256 -13.50 -8.14 -13.53
N MET A 257 -13.75 -7.73 -12.29
CA MET A 257 -13.04 -6.62 -11.62
C MET A 257 -11.63 -6.99 -11.17
N TYR A 258 -11.25 -8.26 -11.30
CA TYR A 258 -9.96 -8.80 -10.89
C TYR A 258 -9.34 -9.60 -12.03
N PRO A 259 -8.02 -9.51 -12.24
CA PRO A 259 -7.36 -10.43 -13.13
C PRO A 259 -7.51 -11.83 -12.56
N SER A 260 -7.76 -12.78 -13.44
CA SER A 260 -7.93 -14.19 -13.13
C SER A 260 -7.00 -15.02 -13.99
N VAL A 261 -6.56 -16.15 -13.46
CA VAL A 261 -5.74 -17.11 -14.19
C VAL A 261 -6.33 -18.50 -14.03
N THR A 262 -6.47 -19.20 -15.16
CA THR A 262 -6.87 -20.60 -15.17
C THR A 262 -5.65 -21.48 -14.98
N VAL A 263 -5.77 -22.44 -14.06
CA VAL A 263 -4.68 -23.23 -13.52
C VAL A 263 -5.10 -24.69 -13.49
N SER A 264 -4.42 -25.55 -14.24
CA SER A 264 -4.68 -26.98 -14.23
C SER A 264 -3.82 -27.67 -13.17
N VAL A 265 -4.45 -28.38 -12.23
CA VAL A 265 -3.76 -28.97 -11.08
C VAL A 265 -3.53 -30.47 -11.31
N ASN A 266 -2.27 -30.89 -11.40
CA ASN A 266 -1.91 -32.31 -11.47
C ASN A 266 -1.56 -32.85 -10.08
N THR A 267 -2.50 -33.61 -9.49
CA THR A 267 -2.33 -34.20 -8.15
C THR A 267 -1.30 -35.33 -8.09
N ARG A 268 -1.06 -36.03 -9.19
CA ARG A 268 -0.10 -37.15 -9.23
C ARG A 268 1.33 -36.64 -9.16
N THR A 269 1.65 -35.63 -9.98
CA THR A 269 3.00 -35.05 -10.03
C THR A 269 3.21 -33.90 -9.05
N ARG A 270 2.14 -33.44 -8.37
CA ARG A 270 2.13 -32.24 -7.51
C ARG A 270 2.68 -31.02 -8.24
N THR A 271 2.23 -30.86 -9.48
CA THR A 271 2.56 -29.73 -10.33
C THR A 271 1.31 -29.03 -10.77
N VAL A 272 1.50 -27.79 -11.18
CA VAL A 272 0.49 -26.93 -11.78
C VAL A 272 0.88 -26.67 -13.23
N ASP A 273 -0.10 -26.66 -14.13
CA ASP A 273 0.07 -26.15 -15.49
C ASP A 273 -0.66 -24.81 -15.62
N MET A 274 0.06 -23.81 -16.11
CA MET A 274 -0.45 -22.46 -16.35
C MET A 274 -0.05 -22.06 -17.77
N ASN A 275 -1.03 -22.03 -18.67
CA ASN A 275 -0.85 -21.73 -20.10
C ASN A 275 0.29 -22.53 -20.76
N GLY A 276 0.36 -23.83 -20.49
CA GLY A 276 1.38 -24.73 -21.04
C GLY A 276 2.71 -24.73 -20.29
N VAL A 277 2.87 -23.91 -19.25
CA VAL A 277 4.06 -23.87 -18.40
C VAL A 277 3.83 -24.70 -17.15
N LYS A 278 4.61 -25.78 -17.01
CA LYS A 278 4.59 -26.64 -15.82
C LYS A 278 5.37 -26.01 -14.68
N LEU A 279 4.70 -25.78 -13.56
CA LEU A 279 5.23 -25.20 -12.34
C LEU A 279 5.21 -26.24 -11.20
N SER A 280 6.32 -26.34 -10.47
CA SER A 280 6.33 -27.03 -9.18
C SER A 280 5.59 -26.18 -8.14
N ALA A 281 5.25 -26.77 -6.99
CA ALA A 281 4.68 -26.03 -5.86
C ALA A 281 5.52 -24.79 -5.49
N ARG A 282 6.84 -24.94 -5.44
CA ARG A 282 7.76 -23.82 -5.15
C ARG A 282 7.68 -22.72 -6.20
N ASN A 283 7.77 -23.07 -7.48
CA ASN A 283 7.75 -22.11 -8.57
C ASN A 283 6.42 -21.37 -8.65
N PHE A 284 5.31 -22.08 -8.44
CA PHE A 284 3.98 -21.47 -8.43
C PHE A 284 3.83 -20.52 -7.24
N LYS A 285 4.32 -20.90 -6.04
CA LYS A 285 4.33 -20.01 -4.88
C LYS A 285 5.16 -18.74 -5.14
N ASP A 286 6.38 -18.88 -5.67
CA ASP A 286 7.24 -17.73 -5.96
C ASP A 286 6.61 -16.80 -7.02
N LEU A 287 5.92 -17.37 -8.02
CA LEU A 287 5.12 -16.60 -8.98
C LEU A 287 3.98 -15.82 -8.30
N LEU A 288 3.20 -16.46 -7.42
CA LEU A 288 2.10 -15.79 -6.72
C LEU A 288 2.60 -14.69 -5.76
N LEU A 289 3.75 -14.89 -5.12
CA LEU A 289 4.40 -13.90 -4.26
C LEU A 289 4.94 -12.69 -5.04
N ALA A 290 5.11 -12.82 -6.36
CA ALA A 290 5.53 -11.73 -7.23
C ALA A 290 4.38 -10.84 -7.69
N VAL A 291 3.13 -11.25 -7.43
CA VAL A 291 1.95 -10.43 -7.73
C VAL A 291 1.70 -9.47 -6.58
N GLY A 292 1.62 -8.17 -6.90
CA GLY A 292 1.27 -7.08 -6.00
C GLY A 292 -0.12 -6.48 -6.24
N GLY A 293 -0.41 -5.38 -5.53
CA GLY A 293 -1.67 -4.65 -5.63
C GLY A 293 -2.87 -5.49 -5.21
N ARG A 294 -3.92 -5.53 -6.06
CA ARG A 294 -5.14 -6.32 -5.84
C ARG A 294 -4.95 -7.84 -5.86
N GLY A 295 -3.78 -8.32 -6.29
CA GLY A 295 -3.55 -9.74 -6.49
C GLY A 295 -4.26 -10.29 -7.72
N VAL A 296 -4.29 -11.61 -7.83
CA VAL A 296 -4.91 -12.34 -8.95
C VAL A 296 -5.82 -13.43 -8.40
N MET A 297 -6.96 -13.64 -9.05
CA MET A 297 -7.88 -14.74 -8.74
C MET A 297 -7.43 -16.03 -9.42
N LEU A 298 -7.45 -17.13 -8.69
CA LEU A 298 -7.08 -18.44 -9.24
C LEU A 298 -8.34 -19.22 -9.60
N ASP A 299 -8.44 -19.67 -10.85
CA ASP A 299 -9.43 -20.68 -11.22
C ASP A 299 -8.76 -22.03 -11.46
N PHE A 300 -9.19 -23.04 -10.72
CA PHE A 300 -8.66 -24.38 -10.84
C PHE A 300 -9.49 -25.19 -11.84
N GLU A 301 -8.93 -25.43 -13.02
CA GLU A 301 -9.60 -26.19 -14.08
C GLU A 301 -9.82 -27.63 -13.62
N GLY A 302 -11.04 -28.14 -13.81
CA GLY A 302 -11.42 -29.50 -13.42
C GLY A 302 -11.56 -29.70 -11.91
N TYR A 303 -11.55 -28.62 -11.11
CA TYR A 303 -11.73 -28.65 -9.66
C TYR A 303 -12.88 -27.74 -9.21
N GLU A 304 -14.04 -28.34 -8.97
CA GLU A 304 -15.18 -27.68 -8.32
C GLU A 304 -15.10 -27.72 -6.78
N GLY A 305 -14.17 -28.51 -6.24
CA GLY A 305 -13.99 -28.72 -4.80
C GLY A 305 -12.86 -27.90 -4.15
N LYS A 306 -12.52 -28.26 -2.90
CA LYS A 306 -11.38 -27.68 -2.18
C LYS A 306 -10.07 -28.01 -2.91
N ALA A 307 -9.16 -27.04 -2.94
CA ALA A 307 -7.81 -27.24 -3.43
C ALA A 307 -7.11 -28.41 -2.70
N PRO A 308 -6.27 -29.22 -3.36
CA PRO A 308 -5.51 -30.28 -2.72
C PRO A 308 -4.67 -29.76 -1.54
N ASP A 309 -4.53 -30.55 -0.47
CA ASP A 309 -3.83 -30.14 0.75
C ASP A 309 -2.40 -29.65 0.52
N TRP A 310 -1.68 -30.29 -0.40
CA TRP A 310 -0.31 -29.88 -0.74
C TRP A 310 -0.29 -28.48 -1.36
N LEU A 311 -1.24 -28.19 -2.26
CA LEU A 311 -1.35 -26.89 -2.92
C LEU A 311 -1.72 -25.82 -1.90
N LYS A 312 -2.66 -26.14 -1.00
CA LYS A 312 -3.06 -25.26 0.09
C LYS A 312 -1.88 -24.89 1.00
N ARG A 313 -1.20 -25.89 1.57
CA ARG A 313 -0.16 -25.68 2.60
C ARG A 313 1.17 -25.18 2.04
N GLN A 314 1.55 -25.60 0.83
CA GLN A 314 2.87 -25.28 0.26
C GLN A 314 2.85 -24.04 -0.63
N VAL A 315 1.68 -23.67 -1.17
CA VAL A 315 1.56 -22.59 -2.15
C VAL A 315 0.61 -21.51 -1.65
N LEU A 316 -0.67 -21.83 -1.48
CA LEU A 316 -1.72 -20.83 -1.27
C LEU A 316 -1.57 -20.11 0.06
N GLU A 317 -1.55 -20.82 1.19
CA GLU A 317 -1.42 -20.19 2.52
C GLU A 317 -0.11 -19.39 2.66
N PRO A 318 1.07 -19.90 2.23
CA PRO A 318 2.31 -19.13 2.27
C PRO A 318 2.35 -17.92 1.32
N ALA A 319 1.65 -17.99 0.18
CA ALA A 319 1.51 -16.85 -0.73
C ALA A 319 0.43 -15.86 -0.29
N GLY A 320 -0.23 -16.11 0.86
CA GLY A 320 -1.29 -15.25 1.38
C GLY A 320 -2.59 -15.41 0.61
N TYR A 321 -2.99 -16.62 0.22
CA TYR A 321 -4.29 -16.89 -0.42
C TYR A 321 -5.23 -17.61 0.54
N ILE A 322 -6.52 -17.24 0.50
CA ILE A 322 -7.62 -17.95 1.17
C ILE A 322 -8.45 -18.64 0.09
N GLY A 323 -8.17 -19.93 -0.14
CA GLY A 323 -8.78 -20.67 -1.23
C GLY A 323 -8.29 -20.18 -2.59
N LYS A 324 -9.20 -19.67 -3.43
CA LYS A 324 -8.93 -19.18 -4.78
C LYS A 324 -8.61 -17.67 -4.84
N MET A 325 -8.69 -16.97 -3.70
CA MET A 325 -8.61 -15.50 -3.63
C MET A 325 -7.36 -15.06 -2.86
N PRO A 326 -6.70 -13.95 -3.27
CA PRO A 326 -5.65 -13.35 -2.47
C PRO A 326 -6.24 -12.83 -1.16
N LYS A 327 -5.51 -13.04 -0.06
CA LYS A 327 -5.83 -12.47 1.24
C LYS A 327 -5.49 -10.98 1.19
N LEU A 328 -6.41 -10.18 1.70
CA LEU A 328 -6.21 -8.75 1.88
C LEU A 328 -4.91 -8.52 2.69
N PRO A 329 -4.04 -7.58 2.28
CA PRO A 329 -2.80 -7.27 2.98
C PRO A 329 -3.00 -6.82 4.44
#